data_AF-A0A4R9GP26-F1
#
_entry.id   AF-A0A4R9GP26-F1
#
_cell.length_a   1.000
_cell.length_b   1.000
_cell.length_c   1.000
_cell.angle_alpha   90.00
_cell.angle_beta   90.00
_cell.angle_gamma   90.00
#
_symmetry.space_group_name_H-M   'P 1'
#
loop_
_entity.id
_entity.type
_entity.pdbx_description
1 polymer ?
#
loop_
_entity_poly.entity_id
_entity_poly.type
_entity_poly.pdbx_seq_one_letter_code
_entity_poly.pdbx_strand_id
1 'polypeptide(L)'
;MFRSLINKRSFQGRFSFLLLLPILFLASSYPIDAKDVPLDFIYVDANTGQSSGGHSALRFQDTVYHFQYYPDEIFRIVREPYENFSYSYNIYSNRTSRIVSLSLPESGLEKLRDGLERYSLQQFKHLNNLEGLRSDSDFFRGLHSRNPKVSVPSLGYFGKESDSDETSSVYGFLRERLGGNWLGKTRSRLRQELFQAVEDGRFSDFPALPATTRKEYPFFKGGPAKWFLSRLSKLAFLETLEKGNGLSKETIFSPVSHRINELEKSKLSGLRDDLLNSLSTNLEEDSADWGPSALVSLARILAIEESLRSDRLVFLITFPQGSDFVPFDRLLEQKETTDRASGELFAASIEYRKNLNAAAEWNEEKYRIWEDLENRAFELRTGLSRGISVRNTFEILHPSLPAAIPYSFPLPSRDELSSRLGLSEKREKEYYNNLKKLYDFRLIRKNCTTEIFDSFEDILNEKEYELWLGRRINPRTSLAFIPFAAYDKIKADWKSVSEETVLSFRKRKLESMRKTESSWKVSLRESNTRTSTIYESNEEDSDFLFFTDDVIWVRPVYGLINLGFGLGNGFVGIFTLPFDKGARVKSGLQSAFFSLPELIFFNIRKGSFPKASPRESQEPSNTEN
;
A
#
# COMPACT_ATOMS: atom_id res chain seq x y z
N MET A 1 60.90 -17.24 -9.51
CA MET A 1 62.19 -17.96 -9.52
C MET A 1 62.63 -18.14 -8.07
N PHE A 2 62.68 -19.40 -7.61
CA PHE A 2 63.32 -19.95 -6.39
C PHE A 2 63.11 -19.28 -5.01
N ARG A 3 62.36 -19.97 -4.13
CA ARG A 3 62.82 -20.69 -2.91
C ARG A 3 63.37 -19.77 -1.82
N SER A 4 62.61 -19.53 -0.74
CA SER A 4 62.45 -20.38 0.45
C SER A 4 63.66 -20.40 1.40
N LEU A 5 63.31 -20.31 2.68
CA LEU A 5 63.86 -21.05 3.82
C LEU A 5 64.91 -20.36 4.72
N ILE A 6 64.48 -20.25 5.99
CA ILE A 6 65.20 -20.61 7.23
C ILE A 6 65.74 -19.45 8.09
N ASN A 7 64.94 -19.11 9.11
CA ASN A 7 65.21 -19.41 10.53
C ASN A 7 66.50 -18.82 11.16
N LYS A 8 66.34 -17.90 12.12
CA LYS A 8 66.67 -18.10 13.56
C LYS A 8 66.66 -16.76 14.32
N ARG A 9 65.89 -16.75 15.42
CA ARG A 9 66.16 -16.23 16.79
C ARG A 9 67.34 -15.27 16.96
N SER A 10 67.35 -14.30 17.86
CA SER A 10 66.44 -13.70 18.85
C SER A 10 67.33 -12.70 19.59
N PHE A 11 66.90 -11.46 19.82
CA PHE A 11 67.49 -10.69 20.92
C PHE A 11 66.41 -9.90 21.65
N GLN A 12 66.40 -10.14 22.96
CA GLN A 12 65.44 -9.68 23.93
C GLN A 12 65.56 -8.18 24.18
N GLY A 13 64.43 -7.55 24.49
CA GLY A 13 64.38 -6.13 24.79
C GLY A 13 63.15 -5.71 25.59
N ARG A 14 63.03 -6.26 26.81
CA ARG A 14 62.40 -5.68 28.00
C ARG A 14 60.89 -5.90 28.27
N PHE A 15 60.66 -6.17 29.57
CA PHE A 15 59.45 -6.11 30.39
C PHE A 15 58.49 -7.33 30.44
N SER A 16 58.89 -8.37 31.21
CA SER A 16 58.45 -8.59 32.62
C SER A 16 57.21 -7.80 33.07
N PHE A 17 56.16 -8.29 33.72
CA PHE A 17 55.81 -9.47 34.53
C PHE A 17 54.26 -9.37 34.65
N LEU A 18 53.43 -10.38 34.40
CA LEU A 18 52.88 -11.26 35.43
C LEU A 18 52.01 -12.32 34.77
N LEU A 19 52.42 -13.56 34.99
CA LEU A 19 51.78 -14.81 34.62
C LEU A 19 51.10 -15.31 35.89
N LEU A 20 49.78 -15.48 35.90
CA LEU A 20 49.05 -16.49 36.69
C LEU A 20 47.52 -16.33 36.52
N LEU A 21 46.98 -16.92 35.45
CA LEU A 21 45.72 -17.67 35.50
C LEU A 21 45.56 -18.46 34.19
N PRO A 22 46.04 -19.71 34.13
CA PRO A 22 45.65 -20.64 33.09
C PRO A 22 44.30 -21.26 33.47
N ILE A 23 43.48 -21.61 32.47
CA ILE A 23 42.26 -22.43 32.58
C ILE A 23 41.00 -21.67 33.05
N LEU A 24 40.43 -20.83 32.19
CA LEU A 24 38.99 -20.47 32.24
C LEU A 24 38.41 -19.94 30.91
N PHE A 25 39.08 -20.19 29.78
CA PHE A 25 38.66 -19.67 28.47
C PHE A 25 38.30 -20.76 27.44
N LEU A 26 37.95 -21.95 27.90
CA LEU A 26 37.51 -23.06 27.03
C LEU A 26 36.13 -23.66 27.42
N ALA A 27 35.36 -23.01 28.29
CA ALA A 27 34.02 -23.47 28.63
C ALA A 27 33.10 -22.31 29.06
N SER A 28 32.80 -21.41 28.13
CA SER A 28 31.66 -20.48 28.26
C SER A 28 31.32 -19.84 26.91
N SER A 29 31.28 -20.65 25.85
CA SER A 29 30.25 -20.43 24.82
C SER A 29 28.93 -20.89 25.44
N TYR A 30 28.41 -20.12 26.40
CA TYR A 30 26.97 -20.16 26.63
C TYR A 30 26.35 -19.82 25.26
N PRO A 31 25.43 -20.64 24.72
CA PRO A 31 24.59 -20.13 23.65
C PRO A 31 24.04 -18.82 24.18
N ILE A 32 24.29 -17.72 23.47
CA ILE A 32 23.48 -16.52 23.63
C ILE A 32 22.07 -17.05 23.54
N ASP A 33 21.35 -16.98 24.66
CA ASP A 33 19.99 -17.48 24.79
C ASP A 33 19.24 -16.90 23.60
N ALA A 34 18.95 -17.74 22.60
CA ALA A 34 18.31 -17.31 21.38
C ALA A 34 16.95 -16.81 21.86
N LYS A 35 16.79 -15.49 21.93
CA LYS A 35 15.54 -14.92 22.41
C LYS A 35 14.48 -15.39 21.44
N ASP A 36 13.59 -16.22 21.96
CA ASP A 36 12.39 -16.58 21.24
C ASP A 36 11.59 -15.30 20.97
N VAL A 37 11.20 -15.11 19.72
CA VAL A 37 10.45 -13.93 19.27
C VAL A 37 9.04 -14.38 18.89
N PRO A 38 7.99 -13.65 19.30
CA PRO A 38 6.62 -14.07 19.03
C PRO A 38 6.29 -13.96 17.54
N LEU A 39 5.70 -15.04 17.00
CA LEU A 39 4.92 -15.02 15.78
C LEU A 39 3.45 -15.16 16.14
N ASP A 40 2.63 -14.21 15.74
CA ASP A 40 1.23 -14.20 16.09
C ASP A 40 0.36 -14.66 14.91
N PHE A 41 -0.47 -15.67 15.12
CA PHE A 41 -1.56 -16.00 14.21
C PHE A 41 -2.83 -15.26 14.67
N ILE A 42 -3.37 -14.42 13.80
CA ILE A 42 -4.55 -13.62 14.08
C ILE A 42 -5.74 -14.21 13.32
N TYR A 43 -6.80 -14.57 14.05
CA TYR A 43 -8.11 -14.84 13.51
C TYR A 43 -9.04 -13.67 13.81
N VAL A 44 -9.70 -13.16 12.77
CA VAL A 44 -10.70 -12.09 12.88
C VAL A 44 -12.08 -12.66 12.60
N ASP A 45 -13.02 -12.50 13.53
CA ASP A 45 -14.38 -13.02 13.40
C ASP A 45 -15.09 -12.57 12.12
N ALA A 46 -16.04 -13.32 11.58
CA ALA A 46 -16.86 -12.89 10.43
C ALA A 46 -17.73 -11.64 10.73
N ASN A 47 -18.13 -10.90 9.68
CA ASN A 47 -19.16 -9.85 9.70
C ASN A 47 -19.99 -9.90 8.40
N THR A 48 -21.10 -9.16 8.33
CA THR A 48 -21.87 -8.94 7.10
C THR A 48 -21.00 -8.34 6.00
N GLY A 49 -21.21 -8.75 4.75
CA GLY A 49 -20.58 -8.12 3.57
C GLY A 49 -19.16 -8.59 3.21
N GLN A 50 -18.34 -9.06 4.16
CA GLN A 50 -16.97 -9.53 3.87
C GLN A 50 -16.58 -10.84 4.59
N SER A 51 -16.04 -11.79 3.81
CA SER A 51 -15.51 -13.10 4.21
C SER A 51 -16.33 -13.82 5.30
N SER A 52 -17.33 -14.59 4.87
CA SER A 52 -18.29 -15.30 5.74
C SER A 52 -17.67 -16.29 6.74
N GLY A 53 -16.39 -16.66 6.59
CA GLY A 53 -15.64 -17.51 7.52
C GLY A 53 -14.71 -16.76 8.49
N GLY A 54 -14.63 -15.43 8.40
CA GLY A 54 -13.63 -14.62 9.12
C GLY A 54 -12.42 -14.26 8.25
N HIS A 55 -11.33 -13.81 8.87
CA HIS A 55 -10.08 -13.51 8.19
C HIS A 55 -8.89 -14.03 8.99
N SER A 56 -7.80 -14.37 8.31
CA SER A 56 -6.56 -14.85 8.94
C SER A 56 -5.39 -13.96 8.54
N ALA A 57 -4.51 -13.68 9.50
CA ALA A 57 -3.30 -12.90 9.29
C ALA A 57 -2.16 -13.42 10.17
N LEU A 58 -0.94 -13.01 9.83
CA LEU A 58 0.27 -13.26 10.61
C LEU A 58 0.84 -11.93 11.06
N ARG A 59 1.16 -11.78 12.35
CA ARG A 59 1.84 -10.60 12.89
C ARG A 59 3.27 -10.94 13.32
N PHE A 60 4.20 -10.18 12.77
CA PHE A 60 5.63 -10.17 13.08
C PHE A 60 5.92 -8.83 13.75
N GLN A 61 6.01 -8.83 15.08
CA GLN A 61 6.13 -7.59 15.86
C GLN A 61 5.00 -6.60 15.52
N ASP A 62 5.29 -5.48 14.86
CA ASP A 62 4.32 -4.47 14.46
C ASP A 62 3.87 -4.59 12.99
N THR A 63 4.35 -5.60 12.25
CA THR A 63 3.98 -5.81 10.84
C THR A 63 3.03 -6.99 10.69
N VAL A 64 1.92 -6.78 9.98
CA VAL A 64 0.94 -7.81 9.64
C VAL A 64 1.06 -8.20 8.18
N TYR A 65 1.05 -9.50 7.91
CA TYR A 65 0.90 -10.09 6.59
C TYR A 65 -0.44 -10.81 6.50
N HIS A 66 -1.22 -10.50 5.47
CA HIS A 66 -2.46 -11.22 5.17
C HIS A 66 -2.75 -11.23 3.68
N PHE A 67 -3.68 -12.08 3.24
CA PHE A 67 -4.04 -12.17 1.82
C PHE A 67 -5.46 -11.65 1.58
N GLN A 68 -5.63 -10.80 0.58
CA GLN A 68 -6.89 -10.12 0.28
C GLN A 68 -7.24 -10.17 -1.21
N TYR A 69 -8.54 -10.30 -1.50
CA TYR A 69 -9.07 -10.31 -2.85
C TYR A 69 -9.44 -8.90 -3.30
N TYR A 70 -8.96 -8.50 -4.47
CA TYR A 70 -9.20 -7.18 -5.04
C TYR A 70 -10.16 -7.25 -6.23
N PRO A 71 -10.82 -6.12 -6.62
CA PRO A 71 -11.79 -6.09 -7.73
C PRO A 71 -11.22 -6.46 -9.10
N ASP A 72 -9.91 -6.40 -9.28
CA ASP A 72 -9.21 -6.88 -10.48
C ASP A 72 -9.06 -8.41 -10.52
N GLU A 73 -9.71 -9.11 -9.59
CA GLU A 73 -9.72 -10.56 -9.47
C GLU A 73 -8.33 -11.17 -9.17
N ILE A 74 -7.42 -10.36 -8.61
CA ILE A 74 -6.10 -10.81 -8.16
C ILE A 74 -6.10 -10.89 -6.63
N PHE A 75 -5.78 -12.07 -6.09
CA PHE A 75 -5.57 -12.28 -4.66
C PHE A 75 -4.15 -11.86 -4.27
N ARG A 76 -4.04 -10.83 -3.43
CA ARG A 76 -2.77 -10.17 -3.11
C ARG A 76 -2.33 -10.44 -1.68
N ILE A 77 -1.01 -10.58 -1.47
CA ILE A 77 -0.42 -10.47 -0.15
C ILE A 77 -0.32 -8.98 0.20
N VAL A 78 -0.79 -8.63 1.38
CA VAL A 78 -0.79 -7.27 1.93
C VAL A 78 0.12 -7.26 3.14
N ARG A 79 0.95 -6.22 3.23
CA ARG A 79 1.84 -5.95 4.35
C ARG A 79 1.50 -4.57 4.89
N GLU A 80 1.09 -4.50 6.16
CA GLU A 80 0.73 -3.24 6.81
C GLU A 80 1.08 -3.22 8.30
N PRO A 81 1.17 -2.04 8.93
CA PRO A 81 1.30 -1.93 10.38
C PRO A 81 0.11 -2.55 11.11
N TYR A 82 0.33 -3.13 12.29
CA TYR A 82 -0.73 -3.74 13.10
C TYR A 82 -1.81 -2.74 13.49
N GLU A 83 -1.46 -1.48 13.72
CA GLU A 83 -2.41 -0.42 14.02
C GLU A 83 -3.45 -0.24 12.90
N ASN A 84 -3.02 -0.22 11.63
CA ASN A 84 -3.91 -0.10 10.48
C ASN A 84 -4.80 -1.33 10.31
N PHE A 85 -4.23 -2.52 10.50
CA PHE A 85 -4.96 -3.77 10.47
C PHE A 85 -6.04 -3.80 11.58
N SER A 86 -5.64 -3.50 12.82
CA SER A 86 -6.51 -3.44 13.99
C SER A 86 -7.63 -2.42 13.80
N TYR A 87 -7.33 -1.22 13.29
CA TYR A 87 -8.36 -0.24 12.97
C TYR A 87 -9.36 -0.79 11.94
N SER A 88 -8.88 -1.32 10.81
CA SER A 88 -9.74 -1.81 9.72
C SER A 88 -10.68 -2.93 10.16
N TYR A 89 -10.17 -3.85 10.99
CA TYR A 89 -10.94 -5.03 11.41
C TYR A 89 -11.65 -4.84 12.75
N ASN A 90 -10.96 -4.39 13.80
CA ASN A 90 -11.51 -4.29 15.16
C ASN A 90 -12.38 -3.06 15.37
N ILE A 91 -12.01 -1.95 14.74
CA ILE A 91 -12.72 -0.67 14.90
C ILE A 91 -13.77 -0.50 13.81
N TYR A 92 -13.32 -0.29 12.58
CA TYR A 92 -14.17 0.01 11.44
C TYR A 92 -15.16 -1.12 11.17
N SER A 93 -14.67 -2.35 11.02
CA SER A 93 -15.52 -3.50 10.72
C SER A 93 -16.20 -4.10 11.95
N ASN A 94 -15.95 -3.60 13.17
CA ASN A 94 -16.45 -4.15 14.43
C ASN A 94 -16.24 -5.67 14.62
N ARG A 95 -15.05 -6.20 14.29
CA ARG A 95 -14.76 -7.63 14.40
C ARG A 95 -13.84 -7.89 15.58
N THR A 96 -14.12 -8.90 16.40
CA THR A 96 -13.17 -9.33 17.45
C THR A 96 -12.03 -10.11 16.78
N SER A 97 -10.81 -9.83 17.20
CA SER A 97 -9.63 -10.63 16.82
C SER A 97 -9.24 -11.55 17.97
N ARG A 98 -8.89 -12.79 17.65
CA ARG A 98 -8.25 -13.74 18.56
C ARG A 98 -6.85 -14.03 18.04
N ILE A 99 -5.88 -13.95 18.92
CA ILE A 99 -4.46 -14.04 18.57
C ILE A 99 -3.88 -15.21 19.35
N VAL A 100 -3.19 -16.10 18.65
CA VAL A 100 -2.34 -17.13 19.26
C VAL A 100 -0.90 -16.77 18.96
N SER A 101 -0.11 -16.59 20.02
CA SER A 101 1.32 -16.33 19.92
C SER A 101 2.10 -17.63 19.97
N LEU A 102 3.02 -17.78 19.02
CA LEU A 102 3.95 -18.89 18.91
C LEU A 102 5.34 -18.39 19.30
N SER A 103 6.08 -19.19 20.05
CA SER A 103 7.50 -18.92 20.29
C SER A 103 8.33 -19.59 19.20
N LEU A 104 9.07 -18.79 18.43
CA LEU A 104 10.03 -19.28 17.45
C LEU A 104 11.42 -18.76 17.77
N PRO A 105 12.48 -19.53 17.47
CA PRO A 105 13.82 -18.99 17.46
C PRO A 105 13.92 -17.85 16.43
N GLU A 106 14.74 -16.83 16.70
CA GLU A 106 14.93 -15.67 15.82
C GLU A 106 15.18 -16.08 14.36
N SER A 107 16.08 -17.04 14.13
CA SER A 107 16.35 -17.60 12.79
C SER A 107 15.12 -18.19 12.07
N GLY A 108 14.17 -18.76 12.81
CA GLY A 108 12.93 -19.30 12.25
C GLY A 108 11.95 -18.19 11.88
N LEU A 109 11.85 -17.16 12.72
CA LEU A 109 11.03 -15.98 12.45
C LEU A 109 11.54 -15.22 11.23
N GLU A 110 12.85 -14.98 11.15
CA GLU A 110 13.49 -14.32 10.00
C GLU A 110 13.25 -15.10 8.72
N LYS A 111 13.43 -16.43 8.74
CA LYS A 111 13.19 -17.28 7.58
C LYS A 111 11.76 -17.18 7.06
N LEU A 112 10.77 -17.17 7.96
CA LEU A 112 9.36 -16.99 7.60
C LEU A 112 9.09 -15.59 7.04
N ARG A 113 9.62 -14.55 7.67
CA ARG A 113 9.50 -13.16 7.21
C ARG A 113 10.08 -12.99 5.80
N ASP A 114 11.32 -13.43 5.60
CA ASP A 114 12.03 -13.32 4.32
C ASP A 114 11.30 -14.09 3.20
N GLY A 115 10.70 -15.23 3.52
CA GLY A 115 9.89 -16.00 2.59
C GLY A 115 8.61 -15.27 2.16
N LEU A 116 7.88 -14.66 3.10
CA LEU A 116 6.70 -13.84 2.80
C LEU A 116 7.07 -12.55 2.05
N GLU A 117 8.19 -11.91 2.42
CA GLU A 117 8.72 -10.75 1.71
C GLU A 117 9.09 -11.11 0.27
N ARG A 118 9.72 -12.26 0.04
CA ARG A 118 9.97 -12.76 -1.30
C ARG A 118 8.69 -12.92 -2.11
N TYR A 119 7.61 -13.49 -1.54
CA TYR A 119 6.33 -13.59 -2.24
C TYR A 119 5.72 -12.23 -2.56
N SER A 120 5.77 -11.31 -1.61
CA SER A 120 5.32 -9.93 -1.80
C SER A 120 6.07 -9.24 -2.93
N LEU A 121 7.42 -9.33 -2.94
CA LEU A 121 8.27 -8.78 -3.99
C LEU A 121 8.01 -9.42 -5.36
N GLN A 122 7.83 -10.74 -5.42
CA GLN A 122 7.49 -11.44 -6.66
C GLN A 122 6.14 -11.00 -7.20
N GLN A 123 5.11 -10.90 -6.35
CA GLN A 123 3.79 -10.45 -6.76
C GLN A 123 3.80 -8.98 -7.20
N PHE A 124 4.47 -8.11 -6.44
CA PHE A 124 4.71 -6.73 -6.84
C PHE A 124 5.36 -6.65 -8.23
N LYS A 125 6.39 -7.46 -8.47
CA LYS A 125 7.05 -7.51 -9.78
C LYS A 125 6.13 -8.04 -10.88
N HIS A 126 5.30 -9.04 -10.61
CA HIS A 126 4.30 -9.50 -11.58
C HIS A 126 3.34 -8.39 -11.98
N LEU A 127 2.84 -7.60 -11.03
CA LEU A 127 1.93 -6.47 -11.27
C LEU A 127 2.63 -5.32 -12.01
N ASN A 128 3.85 -4.96 -11.63
CA ASN A 128 4.67 -3.97 -12.35
C ASN A 128 4.95 -4.41 -13.80
N ASN A 129 5.21 -5.69 -14.05
CA ASN A 129 5.35 -6.20 -15.42
C ASN A 129 4.05 -6.06 -16.23
N LEU A 130 2.89 -6.22 -15.59
CA LEU A 130 1.59 -5.99 -16.24
C LEU A 130 1.42 -4.51 -16.62
N GLU A 131 1.84 -3.58 -15.77
CA GLU A 131 1.88 -2.15 -16.10
C GLU A 131 2.83 -1.86 -17.27
N GLY A 132 3.99 -2.51 -17.32
CA GLY A 132 4.91 -2.41 -18.46
C GLY A 132 4.29 -2.87 -19.78
N LEU A 133 3.49 -3.96 -19.75
CA LEU A 133 2.76 -4.44 -20.93
C LEU A 133 1.60 -3.51 -21.32
N ARG A 134 0.89 -2.93 -20.33
CA ARG A 134 -0.12 -1.88 -20.57
C ARG A 134 0.50 -0.65 -21.23
N SER A 135 1.69 -0.25 -20.79
CA SER A 135 2.43 0.85 -21.37
C SER A 135 2.76 0.63 -22.85
N ASP A 136 3.08 -0.61 -23.26
CA ASP A 136 3.22 -0.96 -24.68
C ASP A 136 1.92 -0.72 -25.45
N SER A 137 0.78 -1.21 -24.94
CA SER A 137 -0.54 -1.00 -25.55
C SER A 137 -0.88 0.48 -25.68
N ASP A 138 -0.69 1.27 -24.62
CA ASP A 138 -1.00 2.70 -24.60
C ASP A 138 -0.09 3.49 -25.56
N PHE A 139 1.19 3.13 -25.63
CA PHE A 139 2.15 3.72 -26.55
C PHE A 139 1.73 3.50 -28.00
N PHE A 140 1.48 2.26 -28.42
CA PHE A 140 1.05 1.97 -29.80
C PHE A 140 -0.32 2.57 -30.12
N ARG A 141 -1.24 2.63 -29.15
CA ARG A 141 -2.54 3.28 -29.32
C ARG A 141 -2.39 4.78 -29.58
N GLY A 142 -1.49 5.43 -28.84
CA GLY A 142 -1.13 6.83 -29.05
C GLY A 142 -0.55 7.10 -30.43
N LEU A 143 0.34 6.24 -30.92
CA LEU A 143 0.96 6.34 -32.24
C LEU A 143 0.01 6.02 -33.39
N HIS A 144 -0.93 5.09 -33.20
CA HIS A 144 -1.93 4.71 -34.20
C HIS A 144 -3.04 5.76 -34.39
N SER A 145 -3.08 6.81 -33.55
CA SER A 145 -4.05 7.90 -33.71
C SER A 145 -3.79 8.75 -34.96
N ARG A 146 -4.78 9.56 -35.40
CA ARG A 146 -4.63 10.46 -36.57
C ARG A 146 -3.51 11.48 -36.36
N ASN A 147 -3.35 11.95 -35.13
CA ASN A 147 -2.29 12.86 -34.69
C ASN A 147 -1.45 12.14 -33.63
N PRO A 148 -0.40 11.39 -34.03
CA PRO A 148 0.40 10.56 -33.14
C PRO A 148 0.88 11.33 -31.90
N LYS A 149 0.54 10.81 -30.73
CA LYS A 149 0.93 11.38 -29.44
C LYS A 149 1.40 10.29 -28.50
N VAL A 150 2.31 10.66 -27.62
CA VAL A 150 2.83 9.77 -26.58
C VAL A 150 2.74 10.46 -25.24
N SER A 151 2.30 9.72 -24.23
CA SER A 151 2.19 10.21 -22.85
C SER A 151 3.54 10.06 -22.15
N VAL A 152 4.14 11.18 -21.74
CA VAL A 152 5.41 11.20 -21.01
C VAL A 152 5.12 11.39 -19.52
N PRO A 153 5.49 10.42 -18.65
CA PRO A 153 5.30 10.54 -17.21
C PRO A 153 6.02 11.77 -16.64
N SER A 154 5.40 12.39 -15.63
CA SER A 154 5.93 13.55 -14.87
C SER A 154 6.16 14.83 -15.68
N LEU A 155 5.97 14.83 -17.00
CA LEU A 155 6.04 16.05 -17.81
C LEU A 155 4.85 16.98 -17.56
N GLY A 156 3.73 16.46 -17.03
CA GLY A 156 2.52 17.21 -16.75
C GLY A 156 2.71 18.36 -15.75
N TYR A 157 3.75 18.33 -14.93
CA TYR A 157 4.06 19.40 -13.97
C TYR A 157 4.52 20.71 -14.61
N PHE A 158 4.95 20.70 -15.87
CA PHE A 158 5.60 21.85 -16.50
C PHE A 158 4.67 22.56 -17.50
N GLY A 159 4.56 23.89 -17.39
CA GLY A 159 3.77 24.73 -18.28
C GLY A 159 4.61 25.35 -19.39
N LYS A 160 4.01 25.57 -20.58
CA LYS A 160 4.66 26.30 -21.69
C LYS A 160 4.67 27.83 -21.52
N GLU A 161 3.86 28.35 -20.60
CA GLU A 161 3.69 29.79 -20.34
C GLU A 161 4.30 30.21 -18.98
N SER A 162 4.91 29.26 -18.28
CA SER A 162 5.55 29.48 -16.99
C SER A 162 7.06 29.53 -17.22
N ASP A 163 7.61 30.66 -17.63
CA ASP A 163 9.06 30.84 -17.61
C ASP A 163 9.52 30.94 -16.14
N SER A 164 10.63 30.30 -15.80
CA SER A 164 11.17 30.26 -14.43
C SER A 164 12.68 30.53 -14.42
N ASP A 165 13.06 31.59 -13.71
CA ASP A 165 14.45 31.93 -13.42
C ASP A 165 15.12 30.80 -12.61
N GLU A 166 14.36 30.12 -11.76
CA GLU A 166 14.82 28.97 -10.99
C GLU A 166 15.19 27.79 -11.89
N THR A 167 14.40 27.51 -12.93
CA THR A 167 14.74 26.48 -13.93
C THR A 167 16.05 26.84 -14.65
N SER A 168 16.24 28.13 -14.94
CA SER A 168 17.49 28.64 -15.51
C SER A 168 18.68 28.50 -14.55
N SER A 169 18.45 28.68 -13.25
CA SER A 169 19.45 28.45 -12.19
C SER A 169 19.86 26.98 -12.11
N VAL A 170 18.90 26.05 -12.11
CA VAL A 170 19.17 24.60 -12.16
C VAL A 170 19.96 24.25 -13.42
N TYR A 171 19.56 24.79 -14.57
CA TYR A 171 20.31 24.59 -15.81
C TYR A 171 21.74 25.12 -15.73
N GLY A 172 21.96 26.29 -15.13
CA GLY A 172 23.28 26.86 -14.86
C GLY A 172 24.15 25.95 -14.00
N PHE A 173 23.61 25.45 -12.89
CA PHE A 173 24.29 24.49 -12.00
C PHE A 173 24.69 23.21 -12.74
N LEU A 174 23.76 22.61 -13.50
CA LEU A 174 24.04 21.39 -14.27
C LEU A 174 25.07 21.64 -15.38
N ARG A 175 25.06 22.83 -16.01
CA ARG A 175 26.03 23.20 -17.03
C ARG A 175 27.45 23.33 -16.47
N GLU A 176 27.57 23.88 -15.27
CA GLU A 176 28.85 23.99 -14.56
C GLU A 176 29.38 22.59 -14.18
N ARG A 177 28.50 21.73 -13.66
CA ARG A 177 28.86 20.39 -13.18
C ARG A 177 29.16 19.39 -14.29
N LEU A 178 28.27 19.30 -15.29
CA LEU A 178 28.32 18.31 -16.38
C LEU A 178 29.09 18.81 -17.61
N GLY A 179 29.41 20.10 -17.63
CA GLY A 179 30.13 20.78 -18.71
C GLY A 179 29.23 21.42 -19.76
N GLY A 180 29.71 22.53 -20.34
CA GLY A 180 28.93 23.42 -21.21
C GLY A 180 28.29 22.80 -22.46
N ASN A 181 28.78 21.66 -22.91
CA ASN A 181 28.30 20.96 -24.12
C ASN A 181 27.47 19.69 -23.82
N TRP A 182 27.31 19.32 -22.54
CA TRP A 182 26.63 18.07 -22.16
C TRP A 182 25.20 18.00 -22.71
N LEU A 183 24.39 19.04 -22.50
CA LEU A 183 23.00 19.08 -22.96
C LEU A 183 22.90 18.86 -24.48
N GLY A 184 23.72 19.58 -25.24
CA GLY A 184 23.74 19.48 -26.70
C GLY A 184 24.15 18.10 -27.20
N LYS A 185 25.18 17.50 -26.59
CA LYS A 185 25.65 16.14 -26.92
C LYS A 185 24.59 15.09 -26.60
N THR A 186 24.03 15.13 -25.38
CA THR A 186 23.02 14.18 -24.91
C THR A 186 21.75 14.27 -25.76
N ARG A 187 21.26 15.48 -26.04
CA ARG A 187 20.10 15.70 -26.91
C ARG A 187 20.32 15.17 -28.32
N SER A 188 21.49 15.44 -28.92
CA SER A 188 21.80 15.00 -30.29
C SER A 188 21.86 13.48 -30.37
N ARG A 189 22.50 12.82 -29.40
CA ARG A 189 22.54 11.35 -29.28
C ARG A 189 21.13 10.76 -29.17
N LEU A 190 20.30 11.27 -28.24
CA LEU A 190 18.94 10.76 -28.02
C LEU A 190 18.05 10.94 -29.26
N ARG A 191 18.15 12.09 -29.95
CA ARG A 191 17.42 12.32 -31.20
C ARG A 191 17.88 11.36 -32.29
N GLN A 192 19.19 11.16 -32.44
CA GLN A 192 19.73 10.21 -33.41
C GLN A 192 19.21 8.78 -33.16
N GLU A 193 19.24 8.31 -31.91
CA GLU A 193 18.67 7.00 -31.53
C GLU A 193 17.19 6.89 -31.94
N LEU A 194 16.38 7.92 -31.66
CA LEU A 194 14.96 7.92 -32.01
C LEU A 194 14.70 8.00 -33.52
N PHE A 195 15.54 8.73 -34.28
CA PHE A 195 15.47 8.77 -35.74
C PHE A 195 15.80 7.43 -36.39
N GLN A 196 16.75 6.68 -35.82
CA GLN A 196 17.16 5.35 -36.31
C GLN A 196 16.24 4.22 -35.83
N ALA A 197 15.29 4.50 -34.93
CA ALA A 197 14.51 3.47 -34.24
C ALA A 197 13.67 2.56 -35.16
N VAL A 198 13.24 3.06 -36.33
CA VAL A 198 12.53 2.26 -37.34
C VAL A 198 13.49 1.26 -38.01
N GLU A 199 14.65 1.74 -38.46
CA GLU A 199 15.68 0.92 -39.12
C GLU A 199 16.27 -0.12 -38.16
N ASP A 200 16.47 0.26 -36.90
CA ASP A 200 16.92 -0.60 -35.81
C ASP A 200 15.86 -1.62 -35.35
N GLY A 201 14.64 -1.56 -35.88
CA GLY A 201 13.57 -2.49 -35.53
C GLY A 201 12.99 -2.32 -34.12
N ARG A 202 13.20 -1.18 -33.44
CA ARG A 202 12.82 -0.95 -32.03
C ARG A 202 11.33 -1.10 -31.74
N PHE A 203 10.47 -0.83 -32.73
CA PHE A 203 9.03 -1.06 -32.62
C PHE A 203 8.63 -2.55 -32.59
N SER A 204 9.57 -3.44 -32.89
CA SER A 204 9.39 -4.89 -32.96
C SER A 204 10.10 -5.63 -31.83
N ASP A 205 10.81 -4.92 -30.95
CA ASP A 205 11.59 -5.45 -29.82
C ASP A 205 10.68 -5.92 -28.66
N PHE A 206 9.81 -6.89 -28.93
CA PHE A 206 8.98 -7.53 -27.91
C PHE A 206 9.75 -8.67 -27.24
N PRO A 207 10.19 -8.55 -25.97
CA PRO A 207 10.82 -9.67 -25.27
C PRO A 207 9.82 -10.82 -25.02
N ALA A 208 10.30 -11.98 -24.59
CA ALA A 208 9.42 -13.04 -24.08
C ALA A 208 8.55 -12.52 -22.93
N LEU A 209 7.33 -13.05 -22.81
CA LEU A 209 6.49 -12.75 -21.64
C LEU A 209 7.21 -13.24 -20.37
N PRO A 210 7.17 -12.47 -19.27
CA PRO A 210 7.78 -12.91 -18.04
C PRO A 210 7.05 -14.12 -17.47
N ALA A 211 7.77 -14.92 -16.69
CA ALA A 211 7.20 -16.10 -16.05
C ALA A 211 6.02 -15.69 -15.14
N THR A 212 5.00 -16.55 -15.08
CA THR A 212 3.81 -16.38 -14.22
C THR A 212 3.72 -17.56 -13.25
N THR A 213 4.73 -17.69 -12.40
CA THR A 213 4.89 -18.77 -11.41
C THR A 213 5.44 -18.21 -10.11
N ARG A 214 5.19 -18.89 -8.98
CA ARG A 214 5.76 -18.52 -7.67
C ARG A 214 7.22 -18.91 -7.51
N LYS A 215 7.72 -19.86 -8.31
CA LYS A 215 9.05 -20.43 -8.12
C LYS A 215 10.16 -19.53 -8.66
N GLU A 216 9.88 -18.83 -9.76
CA GLU A 216 10.85 -18.02 -10.48
C GLU A 216 10.58 -16.54 -10.25
N TYR A 217 11.65 -15.75 -10.16
CA TYR A 217 11.50 -14.30 -10.13
C TYR A 217 11.10 -13.81 -11.54
N PRO A 218 10.00 -13.06 -11.69
CA PRO A 218 9.47 -12.69 -13.00
C PRO A 218 10.25 -11.53 -13.60
N PHE A 219 11.49 -11.78 -14.00
CA PHE A 219 12.33 -10.77 -14.63
C PHE A 219 11.76 -10.37 -16.00
N PHE A 220 11.62 -9.06 -16.21
CA PHE A 220 11.12 -8.50 -17.46
C PHE A 220 11.90 -7.24 -17.81
N LYS A 221 12.46 -7.21 -19.03
CA LYS A 221 13.27 -6.08 -19.49
C LYS A 221 12.43 -4.87 -19.93
N GLY A 222 11.12 -5.04 -20.14
CA GLY A 222 10.23 -4.05 -20.75
C GLY A 222 10.16 -4.23 -22.28
N GLY A 223 9.03 -3.84 -22.87
CA GLY A 223 8.83 -3.87 -24.32
C GLY A 223 9.22 -2.55 -25.00
N PRO A 224 8.76 -2.34 -26.26
CA PRO A 224 9.08 -1.16 -27.05
C PRO A 224 8.81 0.16 -26.31
N ALA A 225 7.68 0.28 -25.60
CA ALA A 225 7.34 1.54 -24.91
C ALA A 225 8.38 1.91 -23.88
N LYS A 226 8.95 0.95 -23.13
CA LYS A 226 10.00 1.26 -22.16
C LYS A 226 11.19 1.94 -22.83
N TRP A 227 11.63 1.42 -23.98
CA TRP A 227 12.75 2.01 -24.73
C TRP A 227 12.42 3.43 -25.20
N PHE A 228 11.28 3.62 -25.88
CA PHE A 228 10.89 4.94 -26.40
C PHE A 228 10.62 5.96 -25.29
N LEU A 229 9.82 5.60 -24.28
CA LEU A 229 9.44 6.49 -23.18
C LEU A 229 10.66 6.91 -22.37
N SER A 230 11.62 6.02 -22.12
CA SER A 230 12.91 6.37 -21.50
C SER A 230 13.60 7.51 -22.25
N ARG A 231 13.73 7.43 -23.59
CA ARG A 231 14.39 8.48 -24.39
C ARG A 231 13.56 9.75 -24.49
N LEU A 232 12.24 9.61 -24.66
CA LEU A 232 11.32 10.74 -24.76
C LEU A 232 11.26 11.54 -23.44
N SER A 233 11.26 10.87 -22.29
CA SER A 233 11.35 11.52 -20.98
C SER A 233 12.68 12.27 -20.80
N LYS A 234 13.80 11.68 -21.22
CA LYS A 234 15.10 12.36 -21.20
C LYS A 234 15.10 13.60 -22.08
N LEU A 235 14.59 13.51 -23.31
CA LEU A 235 14.46 14.66 -24.21
C LEU A 235 13.53 15.72 -23.63
N ALA A 236 12.40 15.33 -23.04
CA ALA A 236 11.47 16.24 -22.42
C ALA A 236 12.14 17.02 -21.27
N PHE A 237 12.93 16.36 -20.42
CA PHE A 237 13.71 17.02 -19.38
C PHE A 237 14.69 18.06 -19.96
N LEU A 238 15.47 17.69 -20.96
CA LEU A 238 16.42 18.61 -21.60
C LEU A 238 15.71 19.81 -22.24
N GLU A 239 14.56 19.59 -22.87
CA GLU A 239 13.75 20.66 -23.46
C GLU A 239 13.11 21.57 -22.40
N THR A 240 12.68 21.02 -21.26
CA THR A 240 12.18 21.79 -20.12
C THR A 240 13.27 22.71 -19.57
N LEU A 241 14.50 22.21 -19.39
CA LEU A 241 15.63 23.02 -18.95
C LEU A 241 16.00 24.10 -19.96
N GLU A 242 16.11 23.76 -21.24
CA GLU A 242 16.54 24.69 -22.29
C GLU A 242 15.53 25.82 -22.53
N LYS A 243 14.23 25.52 -22.41
CA LYS A 243 13.15 26.51 -22.54
C LYS A 243 12.92 27.32 -21.27
N GLY A 244 13.48 26.90 -20.13
CA GLY A 244 13.21 27.55 -18.84
C GLY A 244 11.79 27.30 -18.31
N ASN A 245 11.16 26.20 -18.70
CA ASN A 245 9.78 25.89 -18.29
C ASN A 245 9.72 25.58 -16.79
N GLY A 246 9.03 26.44 -16.04
CA GLY A 246 8.66 26.26 -14.64
C GLY A 246 7.41 25.40 -14.44
N LEU A 247 6.96 25.36 -13.17
CA LEU A 247 5.78 24.59 -12.76
C LEU A 247 4.48 25.22 -13.24
N SER A 248 3.56 24.37 -13.72
CA SER A 248 2.18 24.76 -13.96
C SER A 248 1.47 25.00 -12.63
N LYS A 249 0.80 26.15 -12.50
CA LYS A 249 0.06 26.55 -11.29
C LYS A 249 -1.06 25.58 -10.92
N GLU A 250 -1.59 24.84 -11.89
CA GLU A 250 -2.65 23.84 -11.68
C GLU A 250 -2.13 22.52 -11.10
N THR A 251 -0.81 22.34 -11.06
CA THR A 251 -0.15 21.08 -10.68
C THR A 251 0.58 21.17 -9.35
N ILE A 252 0.48 22.33 -8.70
CA ILE A 252 1.00 22.60 -7.36
C ILE A 252 -0.14 23.08 -6.47
N PHE A 253 0.05 22.93 -5.17
CA PHE A 253 -0.84 23.54 -4.19
C PHE A 253 -0.04 24.01 -2.97
N SER A 254 -0.64 24.95 -2.24
CA SER A 254 -0.13 25.38 -0.94
C SER A 254 -1.13 24.95 0.13
N PRO A 255 -0.73 24.12 1.11
CA PRO A 255 -1.62 23.79 2.21
C PRO A 255 -1.87 25.02 3.07
N VAL A 256 -3.01 25.04 3.78
CA VAL A 256 -3.43 26.14 4.69
C VAL A 256 -2.47 26.32 5.88
N SER A 257 -1.39 25.56 5.93
CA SER A 257 -0.36 25.61 6.96
C SER A 257 0.25 27.02 7.13
N HIS A 258 0.68 27.31 8.36
CA HIS A 258 1.35 28.56 8.73
C HIS A 258 2.64 28.76 7.92
N ARG A 259 3.05 30.03 7.76
CA ARG A 259 4.30 30.43 7.09
C ARG A 259 5.47 29.54 7.51
N ILE A 260 6.38 29.29 6.58
CA ILE A 260 7.61 28.55 6.92
C ILE A 260 8.48 29.41 7.85
N ASN A 261 9.05 28.80 8.88
CA ASN A 261 9.96 29.48 9.80
C ASN A 261 11.42 29.37 9.32
N GLU A 262 12.34 30.08 9.96
CA GLU A 262 13.76 30.10 9.55
C GLU A 262 14.46 28.74 9.64
N LEU A 263 14.05 27.88 10.58
CA LEU A 263 14.55 26.50 10.66
C LEU A 263 14.11 25.70 9.43
N GLU A 264 12.83 25.80 9.05
CA GLU A 264 12.28 25.13 7.87
C GLU A 264 12.90 25.67 6.58
N LYS A 265 13.13 26.98 6.46
CA LYS A 265 13.84 27.56 5.32
C LYS A 265 15.24 26.99 5.16
N SER A 266 15.98 26.89 6.27
CA SER A 266 17.32 26.29 6.27
C SER A 266 17.28 24.83 5.85
N LYS A 267 16.34 24.04 6.41
CA LYS A 267 16.19 22.61 6.08
C LYS A 267 15.68 22.37 4.65
N LEU A 268 14.76 23.19 4.15
CA LEU A 268 14.30 23.17 2.76
C LEU A 268 15.42 23.52 1.78
N SER A 269 16.24 24.52 2.12
CA SER A 269 17.42 24.88 1.32
C SER A 269 18.41 23.73 1.26
N GLY A 270 18.70 23.08 2.40
CA GLY A 270 19.53 21.87 2.44
C GLY A 270 18.97 20.73 1.58
N LEU A 271 17.67 20.43 1.72
CA LEU A 271 17.01 19.40 0.91
C LEU A 271 17.05 19.72 -0.60
N ARG A 272 16.86 20.99 -0.98
CA ARG A 272 17.00 21.43 -2.37
C ARG A 272 18.41 21.15 -2.89
N ASP A 273 19.43 21.50 -2.11
CA ASP A 273 20.82 21.31 -2.50
C ASP A 273 21.16 19.80 -2.62
N ASP A 274 20.64 18.97 -1.72
CA ASP A 274 20.75 17.51 -1.79
C ASP A 274 20.06 16.93 -3.04
N LEU A 275 18.88 17.43 -3.39
CA LEU A 275 18.17 17.05 -4.62
C LEU A 275 18.93 17.48 -5.87
N LEU A 276 19.55 18.66 -5.89
CA LEU A 276 20.39 19.14 -7.00
C LEU A 276 21.63 18.26 -7.17
N ASN A 277 22.31 17.93 -6.08
CA ASN A 277 23.47 17.04 -6.09
C ASN A 277 23.07 15.63 -6.57
N SER A 278 21.96 15.09 -6.08
CA SER A 278 21.43 13.79 -6.50
C SER A 278 21.03 13.79 -7.98
N LEU A 279 20.39 14.87 -8.45
CA LEU A 279 20.05 15.05 -9.86
C LEU A 279 21.29 15.05 -10.74
N SER A 280 22.32 15.84 -10.40
CA SER A 280 23.57 15.85 -11.18
C SER A 280 24.25 14.49 -11.21
N THR A 281 24.35 13.79 -10.07
CA THR A 281 24.94 12.44 -9.98
C THR A 281 24.19 11.44 -10.86
N ASN A 282 22.86 11.44 -10.80
CA ASN A 282 22.03 10.57 -11.64
C ASN A 282 22.20 10.84 -13.14
N LEU A 283 22.45 12.09 -13.53
CA LEU A 283 22.72 12.47 -14.92
C LEU A 283 24.14 12.09 -15.36
N GLU A 284 25.12 12.13 -14.46
CA GLU A 284 26.50 11.66 -14.70
C GLU A 284 26.56 10.14 -14.92
N GLU A 285 25.82 9.37 -14.13
CA GLU A 285 25.74 7.91 -14.26
C GLU A 285 25.10 7.43 -15.58
N ASP A 286 24.33 8.31 -16.23
CA ASP A 286 23.60 8.07 -17.50
C ASP A 286 22.82 6.75 -17.54
N SER A 287 22.14 6.43 -16.44
CA SER A 287 21.30 5.23 -16.35
C SER A 287 20.19 5.23 -17.43
N ALA A 288 19.71 4.05 -17.81
CA ALA A 288 18.71 3.94 -18.88
C ALA A 288 17.43 4.74 -18.57
N ASP A 289 17.04 4.85 -17.29
CA ASP A 289 15.71 5.31 -16.88
C ASP A 289 15.76 6.63 -16.09
N TRP A 290 16.83 7.44 -16.20
CA TRP A 290 16.95 8.71 -15.44
C TRP A 290 15.91 9.78 -15.81
N GLY A 291 15.30 9.72 -17.01
CA GLY A 291 14.42 10.77 -17.54
C GLY A 291 13.23 11.13 -16.62
N PRO A 292 12.35 10.16 -16.28
CA PRO A 292 11.23 10.41 -15.37
C PRO A 292 11.66 10.90 -13.99
N SER A 293 12.70 10.30 -13.40
CA SER A 293 13.22 10.72 -12.10
C SER A 293 13.76 12.14 -12.13
N ALA A 294 14.47 12.53 -13.19
CA ALA A 294 14.99 13.89 -13.37
C ALA A 294 13.86 14.94 -13.49
N LEU A 295 12.78 14.62 -14.18
CA LEU A 295 11.58 15.47 -14.24
C LEU A 295 10.95 15.65 -12.86
N VAL A 296 10.85 14.58 -12.06
CA VAL A 296 10.32 14.65 -10.68
C VAL A 296 11.25 15.46 -9.77
N SER A 297 12.57 15.21 -9.81
CA SER A 297 13.54 15.97 -9.02
C SER A 297 13.48 17.46 -9.36
N LEU A 298 13.44 17.82 -10.65
CA LEU A 298 13.28 19.21 -11.07
C LEU A 298 11.97 19.80 -10.55
N ALA A 299 10.86 19.10 -10.69
CA ALA A 299 9.57 19.58 -10.20
C ALA A 299 9.58 19.84 -8.68
N ARG A 300 10.19 18.95 -7.89
CA ARG A 300 10.35 19.13 -6.44
C ARG A 300 11.27 20.29 -6.08
N ILE A 301 12.42 20.43 -6.77
CA ILE A 301 13.32 21.56 -6.58
C ILE A 301 12.56 22.88 -6.80
N LEU A 302 11.78 22.98 -7.89
CA LEU A 302 10.99 24.17 -8.19
C LEU A 302 9.88 24.41 -7.15
N ALA A 303 9.24 23.36 -6.63
CA ALA A 303 8.24 23.51 -5.57
C ALA A 303 8.86 23.99 -4.24
N ILE A 304 10.07 23.52 -3.92
CA ILE A 304 10.84 23.97 -2.76
C ILE A 304 11.28 25.43 -2.94
N GLU A 305 11.78 25.80 -4.11
CA GLU A 305 12.14 27.20 -4.40
C GLU A 305 10.93 28.13 -4.31
N GLU A 306 9.79 27.72 -4.87
CA GLU A 306 8.54 28.46 -4.71
C GLU A 306 8.13 28.56 -3.24
N SER A 307 8.42 27.53 -2.45
CA SER A 307 8.15 27.57 -1.01
C SER A 307 9.00 28.60 -0.28
N LEU A 308 10.31 28.62 -0.57
CA LEU A 308 11.27 29.56 -0.01
C LEU A 308 10.95 31.00 -0.42
N ARG A 309 10.57 31.21 -1.68
CA ARG A 309 10.22 32.52 -2.25
C ARG A 309 8.93 33.09 -1.69
N SER A 310 7.92 32.25 -1.48
CA SER A 310 6.57 32.67 -1.04
C SER A 310 6.38 32.69 0.47
N ASP A 311 7.39 32.28 1.25
CA ASP A 311 7.29 32.02 2.70
C ASP A 311 6.15 31.05 3.08
N ARG A 312 5.75 30.17 2.16
CA ARG A 312 4.64 29.21 2.34
C ARG A 312 5.05 27.88 1.76
N LEU A 313 4.57 26.78 2.34
CA LEU A 313 4.82 25.47 1.74
C LEU A 313 4.08 25.35 0.41
N VAL A 314 4.75 24.76 -0.57
CA VAL A 314 4.22 24.41 -1.88
C VAL A 314 4.64 22.98 -2.19
N PHE A 315 3.67 22.17 -2.59
CA PHE A 315 3.84 20.76 -2.92
C PHE A 315 3.31 20.47 -4.32
N LEU A 316 3.80 19.39 -4.93
CA LEU A 316 3.26 18.87 -6.17
C LEU A 316 1.94 18.15 -5.90
N ILE A 317 0.99 18.23 -6.84
CA ILE A 317 -0.19 17.36 -6.83
C ILE A 317 0.22 15.96 -7.28
N THR A 318 0.07 14.96 -6.42
CA THR A 318 0.63 13.61 -6.64
C THR A 318 -0.41 12.51 -6.84
N PHE A 319 -1.70 12.87 -6.90
CA PHE A 319 -2.76 11.91 -7.22
C PHE A 319 -2.63 11.35 -8.65
N PRO A 320 -2.66 10.01 -8.81
CA PRO A 320 -2.72 9.38 -10.12
C PRO A 320 -3.90 9.86 -10.98
N GLN A 321 -3.72 9.92 -12.30
CA GLN A 321 -4.75 10.39 -13.24
C GLN A 321 -5.99 9.46 -13.29
N GLY A 322 -5.85 8.21 -12.84
CA GLY A 322 -6.92 7.20 -12.82
C GLY A 322 -7.47 6.87 -11.43
N SER A 323 -7.19 7.68 -10.40
CA SER A 323 -7.72 7.44 -9.06
C SER A 323 -9.24 7.43 -9.04
N ASP A 324 -9.82 6.58 -8.19
CA ASP A 324 -11.26 6.58 -7.94
C ASP A 324 -11.71 7.93 -7.36
N PHE A 325 -12.95 8.30 -7.65
CA PHE A 325 -13.56 9.53 -7.16
C PHE A 325 -14.67 9.20 -6.16
N VAL A 326 -14.70 9.98 -5.07
CA VAL A 326 -15.84 10.03 -4.16
C VAL A 326 -16.69 11.25 -4.55
N PRO A 327 -17.93 11.05 -5.02
CA PRO A 327 -18.83 12.14 -5.39
C PRO A 327 -19.10 13.08 -4.22
N PHE A 328 -19.23 14.38 -4.48
CA PHE A 328 -19.51 15.38 -3.44
C PHE A 328 -20.81 15.10 -2.67
N ASP A 329 -21.86 14.63 -3.36
CA ASP A 329 -23.14 14.29 -2.73
C ASP A 329 -22.95 13.24 -1.61
N ARG A 330 -22.09 12.25 -1.83
CA ARG A 330 -21.74 11.24 -0.82
C ARG A 330 -20.94 11.84 0.34
N LEU A 331 -20.05 12.80 0.07
CA LEU A 331 -19.33 13.52 1.13
C LEU A 331 -20.31 14.33 2.00
N LEU A 332 -21.35 14.91 1.40
CA LEU A 332 -22.39 15.65 2.13
C LEU A 332 -23.30 14.72 2.95
N GLU A 333 -23.71 13.59 2.39
CA GLU A 333 -24.50 12.57 3.10
C GLU A 333 -23.79 12.10 4.38
N GLN A 334 -22.46 12.05 4.35
CA GLN A 334 -21.61 11.64 5.48
C GLN A 334 -20.83 12.80 6.12
N LYS A 335 -21.39 14.03 6.07
CA LYS A 335 -20.68 15.26 6.45
C LYS A 335 -19.89 15.17 7.75
N GLU A 336 -20.49 14.66 8.82
CA GLU A 336 -19.81 14.55 10.12
C GLU A 336 -18.57 13.64 10.05
N THR A 337 -18.69 12.47 9.42
CA THR A 337 -17.58 11.55 9.18
C THR A 337 -16.49 12.20 8.34
N THR A 338 -16.88 12.90 7.27
CA THR A 338 -15.96 13.54 6.34
C THR A 338 -15.25 14.74 6.96
N ASP A 339 -15.96 15.57 7.74
CA ASP A 339 -15.40 16.69 8.50
C ASP A 339 -14.39 16.18 9.54
N ARG A 340 -14.72 15.07 10.22
CA ARG A 340 -13.82 14.41 11.18
C ARG A 340 -12.58 13.85 10.50
N ALA A 341 -12.73 13.14 9.38
CA ALA A 341 -11.59 12.62 8.61
C ALA A 341 -10.70 13.76 8.09
N SER A 342 -11.29 14.87 7.65
CA SER A 342 -10.55 16.08 7.28
C SER A 342 -9.80 16.67 8.48
N GLY A 343 -10.40 16.67 9.66
CA GLY A 343 -9.75 17.10 10.90
C GLY A 343 -8.59 16.19 11.33
N GLU A 344 -8.76 14.88 11.21
CA GLU A 344 -7.73 13.88 11.52
C GLU A 344 -6.53 13.98 10.57
N LEU A 345 -6.77 14.07 9.26
CA LEU A 345 -5.70 14.29 8.27
C LEU A 345 -4.96 15.61 8.50
N PHE A 346 -5.68 16.67 8.85
CA PHE A 346 -5.07 17.95 9.19
C PHE A 346 -4.20 17.85 10.45
N ALA A 347 -4.71 17.23 11.52
CA ALA A 347 -3.97 17.01 12.76
C ALA A 347 -2.71 16.16 12.53
N ALA A 348 -2.84 15.07 11.77
CA ALA A 348 -1.72 14.22 11.37
C ALA A 348 -0.66 15.01 10.61
N SER A 349 -1.06 15.91 9.70
CA SER A 349 -0.09 16.75 8.97
C SER A 349 0.68 17.69 9.89
N ILE A 350 -0.02 18.33 10.83
CA ILE A 350 0.61 19.22 11.83
C ILE A 350 1.58 18.44 12.72
N GLU A 351 1.18 17.26 13.17
CA GLU A 351 2.02 16.38 13.99
C GLU A 351 3.26 15.89 13.21
N TYR A 352 3.07 15.46 11.96
CA TYR A 352 4.17 15.05 11.10
C TYR A 352 5.17 16.20 10.88
N ARG A 353 4.68 17.42 10.58
CA ARG A 353 5.51 18.62 10.45
C ARG A 353 6.31 18.89 11.72
N LYS A 354 5.71 18.74 12.90
CA LYS A 354 6.40 18.90 14.19
C LYS A 354 7.51 17.86 14.38
N ASN A 355 7.22 16.59 14.12
CA ASN A 355 8.20 15.49 14.22
C ASN A 355 9.33 15.65 13.21
N LEU A 356 9.01 16.08 11.99
CA LEU A 356 9.96 16.37 10.94
C LEU A 356 10.88 17.56 11.30
N ASN A 357 10.35 18.58 11.98
CA ASN A 357 11.14 19.69 12.51
C ASN A 357 12.08 19.27 13.64
N ALA A 358 11.70 18.30 14.47
CA ALA A 358 12.53 17.73 15.52
C ALA A 358 13.61 16.76 15.00
N ALA A 359 13.42 16.19 13.81
CA ALA A 359 14.41 15.32 13.19
C ALA A 359 15.71 16.08 12.86
N ALA A 360 16.86 15.38 12.95
CA ALA A 360 18.17 15.96 12.64
C ALA A 360 18.25 16.48 11.19
N GLU A 361 17.81 15.67 10.23
CA GLU A 361 17.90 15.96 8.80
C GLU A 361 16.57 15.72 8.07
N TRP A 362 16.34 16.53 7.03
CA TRP A 362 15.29 16.33 6.04
C TRP A 362 15.88 15.61 4.85
N ASN A 363 15.27 14.49 4.46
CA ASN A 363 15.65 13.75 3.26
C ASN A 363 14.43 13.59 2.35
N GLU A 364 14.66 13.13 1.12
CA GLU A 364 13.60 13.00 0.12
C GLU A 364 12.49 12.03 0.57
N GLU A 365 12.83 10.97 1.29
CA GLU A 365 11.84 10.00 1.80
C GLU A 365 10.85 10.65 2.77
N LYS A 366 11.36 11.38 3.76
CA LYS A 366 10.53 12.13 4.71
C LYS A 366 9.72 13.22 4.02
N TYR A 367 10.32 13.93 3.06
CA TYR A 367 9.59 14.92 2.27
C TYR A 367 8.45 14.30 1.47
N ARG A 368 8.65 13.12 0.88
CA ARG A 368 7.61 12.39 0.15
C ARG A 368 6.43 11.99 1.04
N ILE A 369 6.70 11.51 2.26
CA ILE A 369 5.64 11.17 3.23
C ILE A 369 4.85 12.44 3.60
N TRP A 370 5.54 13.56 3.77
CA TRP A 370 4.87 14.83 4.04
C TRP A 370 4.03 15.31 2.86
N GLU A 371 4.57 15.23 1.64
CA GLU A 371 3.88 15.56 0.39
C GLU A 371 2.60 14.73 0.20
N ASP A 372 2.65 13.41 0.45
CA ASP A 372 1.48 12.52 0.39
C ASP A 372 0.39 12.94 1.40
N LEU A 373 0.77 13.15 2.66
CA LEU A 373 -0.16 13.54 3.72
C LEU A 373 -0.82 14.90 3.43
N GLU A 374 -0.04 15.88 2.98
CA GLU A 374 -0.57 17.21 2.60
C GLU A 374 -1.45 17.14 1.35
N ASN A 375 -1.15 16.28 0.37
CA ASN A 375 -2.00 16.05 -0.79
C ASN A 375 -3.38 15.54 -0.36
N ARG A 376 -3.41 14.51 0.49
CA ARG A 376 -4.67 13.92 1.01
C ARG A 376 -5.49 14.92 1.81
N ALA A 377 -4.84 15.66 2.71
CA ALA A 377 -5.49 16.71 3.51
C ALA A 377 -6.01 17.85 2.63
N PHE A 378 -5.24 18.28 1.63
CA PHE A 378 -5.63 19.35 0.70
C PHE A 378 -6.80 18.94 -0.19
N GLU A 379 -6.77 17.74 -0.77
CA GLU A 379 -7.82 17.22 -1.64
C GLU A 379 -9.16 17.18 -0.90
N LEU A 380 -9.19 16.58 0.29
CA LEU A 380 -10.43 16.42 1.05
C LEU A 380 -11.01 17.77 1.49
N ARG A 381 -10.17 18.65 2.05
CA ARG A 381 -10.58 20.00 2.48
C ARG A 381 -11.06 20.85 1.30
N THR A 382 -10.39 20.75 0.15
CA THR A 382 -10.77 21.50 -1.04
C THR A 382 -12.09 20.98 -1.63
N GLY A 383 -12.28 19.67 -1.65
CA GLY A 383 -13.56 19.04 -2.01
C GLY A 383 -14.71 19.54 -1.16
N LEU A 384 -14.54 19.50 0.17
CA LEU A 384 -15.54 19.97 1.13
C LEU A 384 -15.85 21.47 0.97
N SER A 385 -14.82 22.32 0.84
CA SER A 385 -15.01 23.77 0.77
C SER A 385 -15.56 24.26 -0.57
N ARG A 386 -15.23 23.60 -1.68
CA ARG A 386 -15.65 24.00 -3.03
C ARG A 386 -16.87 23.26 -3.55
N GLY A 387 -17.32 22.22 -2.85
CA GLY A 387 -18.44 21.41 -3.31
C GLY A 387 -18.12 20.51 -4.50
N ILE A 388 -16.91 19.94 -4.52
CA ILE A 388 -16.43 19.11 -5.63
C ILE A 388 -16.06 17.70 -5.17
N SER A 389 -16.12 16.76 -6.11
CA SER A 389 -15.72 15.37 -5.87
C SER A 389 -14.23 15.28 -5.55
N VAL A 390 -13.84 14.33 -4.71
CA VAL A 390 -12.45 14.14 -4.27
C VAL A 390 -11.89 12.84 -4.81
N ARG A 391 -10.61 12.83 -5.17
CA ARG A 391 -9.89 11.60 -5.50
C ARG A 391 -9.58 10.82 -4.23
N ASN A 392 -9.70 9.50 -4.30
CA ASN A 392 -9.36 8.61 -3.21
C ASN A 392 -8.55 7.42 -3.74
N THR A 393 -7.45 7.11 -3.07
CA THR A 393 -6.63 5.93 -3.32
C THR A 393 -5.94 5.48 -2.03
N PHE A 394 -5.80 4.17 -1.86
CA PHE A 394 -5.05 3.57 -0.76
C PHE A 394 -3.56 3.44 -1.06
N GLU A 395 -3.13 3.73 -2.29
CA GLU A 395 -1.73 3.66 -2.70
C GLU A 395 -0.94 4.87 -2.21
N ILE A 396 0.35 4.69 -1.97
CA ILE A 396 1.27 5.80 -1.66
C ILE A 396 1.32 6.73 -2.88
N LEU A 397 1.06 8.02 -2.67
CA LEU A 397 1.07 8.98 -3.76
C LEU A 397 2.50 9.23 -4.25
N HIS A 398 2.68 9.22 -5.58
CA HIS A 398 3.96 9.48 -6.22
C HIS A 398 3.79 10.47 -7.38
N PRO A 399 4.65 11.51 -7.49
CA PRO A 399 4.59 12.43 -8.61
C PRO A 399 4.76 11.69 -9.95
N SER A 400 3.72 11.69 -10.76
CA SER A 400 3.69 10.92 -12.01
C SER A 400 2.78 11.57 -13.07
N LEU A 401 2.34 12.81 -12.85
CA LEU A 401 1.38 13.50 -13.71
C LEU A 401 1.86 13.53 -15.17
N PRO A 402 1.18 12.83 -16.09
CA PRO A 402 1.68 12.68 -17.44
C PRO A 402 1.29 13.88 -18.32
N ALA A 403 2.06 14.11 -19.39
CA ALA A 403 1.66 15.01 -20.48
C ALA A 403 1.80 14.31 -21.84
N ALA A 404 0.80 14.51 -22.70
CA ALA A 404 0.85 14.01 -24.07
C ALA A 404 1.63 14.98 -24.97
N ILE A 405 2.71 14.47 -25.57
CA ILE A 405 3.49 15.21 -26.58
C ILE A 405 3.24 14.64 -27.97
N PRO A 406 3.27 15.48 -29.03
CA PRO A 406 3.30 14.99 -30.40
C PRO A 406 4.53 14.11 -30.62
N TYR A 407 4.35 12.98 -31.31
CA TYR A 407 5.48 12.15 -31.72
C TYR A 407 6.01 12.63 -33.07
N SER A 408 7.23 13.17 -33.05
CA SER A 408 7.85 13.85 -34.21
C SER A 408 8.97 13.06 -34.89
N PHE A 409 9.13 11.78 -34.57
CA PHE A 409 10.17 10.91 -35.14
C PHE A 409 9.58 9.97 -36.21
N PRO A 410 10.42 9.33 -37.05
CA PRO A 410 9.94 8.37 -38.04
C PRO A 410 9.08 7.28 -37.42
N LEU A 411 7.99 6.94 -38.10
CA LEU A 411 7.07 5.89 -37.71
C LEU A 411 7.06 4.78 -38.76
N PRO A 412 6.86 3.51 -38.35
CA PRO A 412 6.50 2.44 -39.26
C PRO A 412 5.21 2.75 -40.03
N SER A 413 4.90 1.91 -41.03
CA SER A 413 3.64 2.01 -41.75
C SER A 413 2.43 1.86 -40.82
N ARG A 414 1.28 2.40 -41.23
CA ARG A 414 0.02 2.29 -40.45
C ARG A 414 -0.37 0.84 -40.19
N ASP A 415 -0.16 -0.04 -41.16
CA ASP A 415 -0.47 -1.47 -41.04
C ASP A 415 0.46 -2.17 -40.03
N GLU A 416 1.75 -1.83 -40.04
CA GLU A 416 2.69 -2.31 -39.03
C GLU A 416 2.32 -1.82 -37.63
N LEU A 417 2.01 -0.53 -37.46
CA LEU A 417 1.56 0.02 -36.18
C LEU A 417 0.29 -0.67 -35.67
N SER A 418 -0.68 -0.92 -36.55
CA SER A 418 -1.90 -1.65 -36.23
C SER A 418 -1.60 -3.09 -35.79
N SER A 419 -0.70 -3.77 -36.50
CA SER A 419 -0.23 -5.11 -36.13
C SER A 419 0.48 -5.12 -34.77
N ARG A 420 1.33 -4.12 -34.48
CA ARG A 420 2.03 -4.01 -33.19
C ARG A 420 1.08 -3.71 -32.03
N LEU A 421 0.09 -2.85 -32.25
CA LEU A 421 -0.97 -2.60 -31.27
C LEU A 421 -1.76 -3.87 -30.96
N GLY A 422 -2.19 -4.62 -32.00
CA GLY A 422 -2.90 -5.88 -31.79
C GLY A 422 -2.04 -6.92 -31.05
N LEU A 423 -0.73 -6.95 -31.30
CA LEU A 423 0.20 -7.81 -30.58
C LEU A 423 0.38 -7.38 -29.11
N SER A 424 0.55 -6.08 -28.82
CA SER A 424 0.70 -5.60 -27.45
C SER A 424 -0.54 -5.87 -26.60
N GLU A 425 -1.74 -5.59 -27.15
CA GLU A 425 -3.01 -5.84 -26.45
C GLU A 425 -3.25 -7.34 -26.21
N LYS A 426 -2.90 -8.20 -27.17
CA LYS A 426 -2.96 -9.65 -26.99
C LYS A 426 -2.03 -10.12 -25.87
N ARG A 427 -0.79 -9.63 -25.84
CA ARG A 427 0.23 -9.99 -24.84
C ARG A 427 -0.15 -9.52 -23.44
N GLU A 428 -0.63 -8.29 -23.31
CA GLU A 428 -1.16 -7.75 -22.06
C GLU A 428 -2.30 -8.62 -21.53
N LYS A 429 -3.29 -8.93 -22.37
CA LYS A 429 -4.43 -9.77 -22.02
C LYS A 429 -4.01 -11.20 -21.64
N GLU A 430 -3.08 -11.79 -22.37
CA GLU A 430 -2.54 -13.12 -22.08
C GLU A 430 -1.87 -13.15 -20.70
N TYR A 431 -0.99 -12.18 -20.43
CA TYR A 431 -0.28 -12.08 -19.17
C TYR A 431 -1.23 -11.81 -17.99
N TYR A 432 -2.19 -10.89 -18.14
CA TYR A 432 -3.22 -10.62 -17.14
C TYR A 432 -4.04 -11.87 -16.80
N ASN A 433 -4.49 -12.62 -17.81
CA ASN A 433 -5.22 -13.87 -17.59
C ASN A 433 -4.36 -14.94 -16.89
N ASN A 434 -3.06 -14.98 -17.16
CA ASN A 434 -2.15 -15.88 -16.45
C ASN A 434 -1.96 -15.46 -14.99
N LEU A 435 -1.87 -14.16 -14.70
CA LEU A 435 -1.85 -13.65 -13.32
C LEU A 435 -3.13 -13.96 -12.56
N LYS A 436 -4.31 -13.78 -13.20
CA LYS A 436 -5.60 -14.16 -12.61
C LYS A 436 -5.65 -15.64 -12.23
N LYS A 437 -5.10 -16.53 -13.07
CA LYS A 437 -4.97 -17.96 -12.74
C LYS A 437 -3.98 -18.21 -11.60
N LEU A 438 -2.82 -17.55 -11.64
CA LEU A 438 -1.77 -17.69 -10.63
C LEU A 438 -2.19 -17.17 -9.25
N TYR A 439 -2.99 -16.11 -9.21
CA TYR A 439 -3.47 -15.41 -8.01
C TYR A 439 -4.99 -15.52 -7.86
N ASP A 440 -5.58 -16.62 -8.32
CA ASP A 440 -7.01 -16.91 -8.18
C ASP A 440 -7.42 -17.04 -6.70
N PHE A 441 -8.70 -16.79 -6.40
CA PHE A 441 -9.32 -17.00 -5.09
C PHE A 441 -10.35 -18.13 -5.16
N ARG A 442 -10.21 -19.12 -4.27
CA ARG A 442 -11.12 -20.25 -4.14
C ARG A 442 -11.39 -20.54 -2.68
N LEU A 443 -12.66 -20.45 -2.27
CA LEU A 443 -13.09 -20.53 -0.87
C LEU A 443 -12.47 -21.68 -0.07
N ILE A 444 -12.29 -22.87 -0.65
CA ILE A 444 -11.75 -24.06 0.05
C ILE A 444 -10.26 -24.27 -0.24
N ARG A 445 -9.82 -24.00 -1.47
CA ARG A 445 -8.47 -24.38 -1.92
C ARG A 445 -7.46 -23.27 -1.76
N LYS A 446 -7.91 -22.01 -1.85
CA LYS A 446 -7.05 -20.84 -2.00
C LYS A 446 -7.73 -19.58 -1.46
N ASN A 447 -7.60 -19.38 -0.15
CA ASN A 447 -8.13 -18.25 0.60
C ASN A 447 -7.04 -17.70 1.55
N CYS A 448 -7.39 -16.74 2.41
CA CYS A 448 -6.42 -16.10 3.30
C CYS A 448 -5.73 -17.07 4.26
N THR A 449 -6.45 -18.07 4.76
CA THR A 449 -5.93 -19.08 5.67
C THR A 449 -5.10 -20.12 4.95
N THR A 450 -5.58 -20.67 3.82
CA THR A 450 -4.82 -21.69 3.09
C THR A 450 -3.53 -21.12 2.52
N GLU A 451 -3.50 -19.86 2.08
CA GLU A 451 -2.27 -19.22 1.59
C GLU A 451 -1.22 -19.06 2.69
N ILE A 452 -1.62 -18.81 3.95
CA ILE A 452 -0.71 -18.82 5.10
C ILE A 452 -0.07 -20.21 5.26
N PHE A 453 -0.88 -21.27 5.29
CA PHE A 453 -0.37 -22.63 5.42
C PHE A 453 0.48 -23.06 4.22
N ASP A 454 0.04 -22.78 2.99
CA ASP A 454 0.80 -23.09 1.77
C ASP A 454 2.14 -22.33 1.76
N SER A 455 2.18 -21.09 2.26
CA SER A 455 3.42 -20.32 2.42
C SER A 455 4.38 -20.97 3.42
N PHE A 456 3.88 -21.45 4.57
CA PHE A 456 4.71 -22.15 5.55
C PHE A 456 5.26 -23.47 5.00
N GLU A 457 4.47 -24.23 4.25
CA GLU A 457 4.93 -25.47 3.61
C GLU A 457 5.97 -25.24 2.50
N ASP A 458 5.90 -24.12 1.80
CA ASP A 458 6.89 -23.77 0.79
C ASP A 458 8.20 -23.21 1.40
N ILE A 459 8.13 -22.50 2.53
CA ILE A 459 9.27 -21.83 3.17
C ILE A 459 10.05 -22.80 4.09
N LEU A 460 9.34 -23.64 4.83
CA LEU A 460 9.89 -24.55 5.83
C LEU A 460 10.03 -25.96 5.26
N ASN A 461 11.15 -26.63 5.54
CA ASN A 461 11.20 -28.08 5.34
C ASN A 461 10.45 -28.81 6.46
N GLU A 462 10.18 -30.11 6.27
CA GLU A 462 9.39 -30.91 7.21
C GLU A 462 9.90 -30.89 8.66
N LYS A 463 11.23 -30.95 8.84
CA LYS A 463 11.85 -30.92 10.17
C LYS A 463 11.75 -29.54 10.82
N GLU A 464 11.96 -28.48 10.05
CA GLU A 464 11.83 -27.09 10.53
C GLU A 464 10.38 -26.79 10.93
N TYR A 465 9.42 -27.23 10.12
CA TYR A 465 7.99 -27.05 10.42
C TYR A 465 7.65 -27.72 11.76
N GLU A 466 8.03 -28.98 11.95
CA GLU A 466 7.74 -29.72 13.18
C GLU A 466 8.47 -29.13 14.40
N LEU A 467 9.72 -28.71 14.20
CA LEU A 467 10.53 -28.13 15.26
C LEU A 467 10.03 -26.76 15.70
N TRP A 468 9.66 -25.88 14.77
CA TRP A 468 9.32 -24.48 15.08
C TRP A 468 7.84 -24.26 15.31
N LEU A 469 6.97 -24.89 14.52
CA LEU A 469 5.52 -24.67 14.61
C LEU A 469 4.86 -25.80 15.41
N GLY A 470 5.13 -27.06 15.07
CA GLY A 470 4.52 -28.24 15.69
C GLY A 470 3.92 -29.18 14.65
N ARG A 471 2.82 -29.85 14.98
CA ARG A 471 2.22 -30.83 14.05
C ARG A 471 1.76 -30.14 12.77
N ARG A 472 2.03 -30.77 11.64
CA ARG A 472 1.62 -30.28 10.33
C ARG A 472 0.09 -30.23 10.20
N ILE A 473 -0.44 -29.07 9.83
CA ILE A 473 -1.86 -28.84 9.61
C ILE A 473 -2.11 -28.75 8.10
N ASN A 474 -2.86 -29.70 7.55
CA ASN A 474 -3.36 -29.59 6.17
C ASN A 474 -4.75 -28.92 6.16
N PRO A 475 -4.88 -27.68 5.69
CA PRO A 475 -6.14 -26.94 5.81
C PRO A 475 -7.28 -27.54 5.00
N ARG A 476 -7.00 -28.27 3.92
CA ARG A 476 -8.02 -28.85 3.02
C ARG A 476 -8.67 -30.11 3.60
N THR A 477 -7.98 -30.84 4.48
CA THR A 477 -8.51 -32.07 5.10
C THR A 477 -8.98 -31.86 6.54
N SER A 478 -8.53 -30.80 7.22
CA SER A 478 -8.83 -30.54 8.63
C SER A 478 -9.91 -29.50 8.88
N LEU A 479 -10.56 -28.98 7.81
CA LEU A 479 -11.42 -27.79 7.84
C LEU A 479 -10.69 -26.48 8.21
N ALA A 480 -9.36 -26.50 8.45
CA ALA A 480 -8.57 -25.31 8.71
C ALA A 480 -8.36 -24.42 7.46
N PHE A 481 -9.11 -24.63 6.38
CA PHE A 481 -9.34 -23.58 5.38
C PHE A 481 -10.33 -22.51 5.88
N ILE A 482 -11.07 -22.79 6.96
CA ILE A 482 -11.96 -21.83 7.62
C ILE A 482 -11.19 -21.13 8.75
N PRO A 483 -11.09 -19.80 8.78
CA PRO A 483 -10.27 -19.05 9.74
C PRO A 483 -10.43 -19.44 11.21
N PHE A 484 -11.67 -19.59 11.72
CA PHE A 484 -11.88 -19.97 13.12
C PHE A 484 -11.43 -21.41 13.42
N ALA A 485 -11.67 -22.34 12.49
CA ALA A 485 -11.24 -23.72 12.65
C ALA A 485 -9.71 -23.83 12.57
N ALA A 486 -9.06 -22.98 11.77
CA ALA A 486 -7.62 -22.87 11.74
C ALA A 486 -7.04 -22.36 13.05
N TYR A 487 -7.66 -21.35 13.68
CA TYR A 487 -7.28 -20.89 15.01
C TYR A 487 -7.31 -22.03 16.03
N ASP A 488 -8.43 -22.77 16.09
CA ASP A 488 -8.58 -23.89 17.03
C ASP A 488 -7.57 -25.01 16.76
N LYS A 489 -7.26 -25.28 15.48
CA LYS A 489 -6.24 -26.27 15.08
C LYS A 489 -4.83 -25.83 15.44
N ILE A 490 -4.46 -24.58 15.17
CA ILE A 490 -3.15 -24.03 15.53
C ILE A 490 -2.96 -24.11 17.04
N LYS A 491 -3.96 -23.71 17.82
CA LYS A 491 -3.92 -23.82 19.28
C LYS A 491 -3.70 -25.25 19.77
N ALA A 492 -4.31 -26.25 19.12
CA ALA A 492 -4.20 -27.65 19.54
C ALA A 492 -2.92 -28.35 19.05
N ASP A 493 -2.47 -28.02 17.84
CA ASP A 493 -1.46 -28.79 17.11
C ASP A 493 -0.09 -28.08 17.05
N TRP A 494 -0.03 -26.76 17.28
CA TRP A 494 1.23 -25.99 17.32
C TRP A 494 1.67 -25.64 18.75
N LYS A 495 2.92 -25.16 18.87
CA LYS A 495 3.57 -24.75 20.12
C LYS A 495 3.15 -23.33 20.53
N SER A 496 1.87 -23.15 20.87
CA SER A 496 1.34 -21.88 21.36
C SER A 496 1.85 -21.53 22.76
N VAL A 497 2.20 -20.27 22.98
CA VAL A 497 2.70 -19.73 24.27
C VAL A 497 1.65 -18.89 24.98
N SER A 498 0.91 -18.07 24.24
CA SER A 498 -0.11 -17.19 24.81
C SER A 498 -1.27 -16.99 23.86
N GLU A 499 -2.39 -16.55 24.42
CA GLU A 499 -3.60 -16.17 23.70
C GLU A 499 -4.01 -14.77 24.11
N GLU A 500 -4.44 -13.97 23.14
CA GLU A 500 -4.95 -12.62 23.34
C GLU A 500 -6.28 -12.49 22.59
N THR A 501 -7.25 -11.79 23.19
CA THR A 501 -8.49 -11.42 22.51
C THR A 501 -8.60 -9.91 22.45
N VAL A 502 -8.59 -9.38 21.22
CA VAL A 502 -8.80 -7.95 20.96
C VAL A 502 -10.26 -7.75 20.61
N LEU A 503 -10.98 -7.12 21.54
CA LEU A 503 -12.41 -6.90 21.39
C LEU A 503 -12.73 -5.95 20.23
N SER A 504 -13.88 -6.18 19.61
CA SER A 504 -14.41 -5.24 18.63
C SER A 504 -14.80 -3.93 19.32
N PHE A 505 -14.88 -2.85 18.54
CA PHE A 505 -15.23 -1.52 19.04
C PHE A 505 -16.48 -1.52 19.92
N ARG A 506 -17.58 -2.09 19.41
CA ARG A 506 -18.85 -2.12 20.14
C ARG A 506 -18.74 -2.90 21.45
N LYS A 507 -18.09 -4.06 21.45
CA LYS A 507 -17.90 -4.88 22.66
C LYS A 507 -17.09 -4.17 23.73
N ARG A 508 -16.02 -3.48 23.34
CA ARG A 508 -15.21 -2.70 24.27
C ARG A 508 -15.99 -1.52 24.88
N LYS A 509 -16.78 -0.79 24.07
CA LYS A 509 -17.67 0.26 24.58
C LYS A 509 -18.75 -0.31 25.53
N LEU A 510 -19.33 -1.46 25.20
CA LEU A 510 -20.27 -2.14 26.08
C LEU A 510 -19.65 -2.54 27.43
N GLU A 511 -18.43 -3.09 27.42
CA GLU A 511 -17.73 -3.43 28.66
C GLU A 511 -17.47 -2.18 29.50
N SER A 512 -17.03 -1.08 28.88
CA SER A 512 -16.85 0.21 29.54
C SER A 512 -18.16 0.72 30.19
N MET A 513 -19.29 0.67 29.45
CA MET A 513 -20.60 1.05 29.98
C MET A 513 -21.07 0.14 31.12
N ARG A 514 -20.83 -1.17 31.03
CA ARG A 514 -21.21 -2.13 32.08
C ARG A 514 -20.37 -1.99 33.35
N LYS A 515 -19.19 -1.37 33.27
CA LYS A 515 -18.39 -1.02 34.46
C LYS A 515 -18.98 0.17 35.23
N THR A 516 -19.73 1.06 34.58
CA THR A 516 -20.24 2.31 35.17
C THR A 516 -21.77 2.32 35.36
N GLU A 517 -22.51 1.50 34.62
CA GLU A 517 -23.97 1.43 34.60
C GLU A 517 -24.51 0.02 34.91
N SER A 518 -25.80 -0.11 35.23
CA SER A 518 -26.43 -1.41 35.44
C SER A 518 -26.48 -2.24 34.14
N SER A 519 -25.93 -3.46 34.16
CA SER A 519 -25.79 -4.33 32.98
C SER A 519 -27.08 -4.58 32.19
N TRP A 520 -28.22 -4.69 32.87
CA TRP A 520 -29.51 -4.91 32.20
C TRP A 520 -30.02 -3.66 31.47
N LYS A 521 -29.76 -2.45 32.00
CA LYS A 521 -30.12 -1.18 31.35
C LYS A 521 -29.31 -0.99 30.07
N VAL A 522 -28.00 -1.22 30.17
CA VAL A 522 -27.09 -1.20 29.01
C VAL A 522 -27.53 -2.22 27.97
N SER A 523 -27.86 -3.45 28.38
CA SER A 523 -28.30 -4.50 27.45
C SER A 523 -29.62 -4.15 26.76
N LEU A 524 -30.60 -3.57 27.47
CA LEU A 524 -31.85 -3.14 26.86
C LEU A 524 -31.62 -2.01 25.84
N ARG A 525 -30.86 -0.98 26.23
CA ARG A 525 -30.52 0.19 25.40
C ARG A 525 -29.71 -0.20 24.16
N GLU A 526 -28.69 -1.03 24.33
CA GLU A 526 -27.74 -1.32 23.25
C GLU A 526 -28.09 -2.57 22.42
N SER A 527 -29.18 -3.28 22.74
CA SER A 527 -29.56 -4.53 22.04
C SER A 527 -29.96 -4.36 20.57
N ASN A 528 -30.39 -3.17 20.17
CA ASN A 528 -30.98 -2.92 18.86
C ASN A 528 -30.51 -1.60 18.24
N THR A 529 -30.59 -1.52 16.91
CA THR A 529 -30.12 -0.39 16.09
C THR A 529 -30.92 0.89 16.31
N ARG A 530 -32.11 0.84 16.94
CA ARG A 530 -32.96 2.01 17.19
C ARG A 530 -32.66 2.72 18.50
N THR A 531 -32.26 1.98 19.53
CA THR A 531 -32.00 2.53 20.87
C THR A 531 -30.53 2.57 21.22
N SER A 532 -29.66 1.94 20.43
CA SER A 532 -28.21 1.94 20.68
C SER A 532 -27.67 3.36 20.66
N THR A 533 -26.86 3.70 21.65
CA THR A 533 -26.11 4.97 21.67
C THR A 533 -24.70 4.81 21.08
N ILE A 534 -24.26 3.57 20.87
CA ILE A 534 -22.97 3.25 20.28
C ILE A 534 -23.05 3.23 18.74
N TYR A 535 -24.11 2.63 18.20
CA TYR A 535 -24.26 2.41 16.75
C TYR A 535 -25.05 3.51 16.06
N GLU A 536 -24.58 3.87 14.86
CA GLU A 536 -25.31 4.72 13.93
C GLU A 536 -25.48 3.99 12.60
N SER A 537 -26.69 4.04 12.06
CA SER A 537 -27.01 3.41 10.77
C SER A 537 -26.16 4.02 9.65
N ASN A 538 -25.62 3.17 8.79
CA ASN A 538 -24.80 3.58 7.65
C ASN A 538 -25.10 2.70 6.42
N GLU A 539 -24.64 3.13 5.24
CA GLU A 539 -24.95 2.48 3.97
C GLU A 539 -24.19 1.17 3.71
N GLU A 540 -23.13 0.90 4.48
CA GLU A 540 -22.32 -0.30 4.30
C GLU A 540 -22.95 -1.53 4.94
N ASP A 541 -23.79 -1.29 5.96
CA ASP A 541 -24.52 -2.33 6.67
C ASP A 541 -25.86 -2.63 5.98
N SER A 542 -26.15 -3.91 5.79
CA SER A 542 -27.51 -4.35 5.42
C SER A 542 -28.46 -4.12 6.59
N ASP A 543 -29.66 -3.60 6.34
CA ASP A 543 -30.65 -3.26 7.38
C ASP A 543 -30.88 -4.38 8.42
N PHE A 544 -30.84 -4.05 9.72
CA PHE A 544 -31.21 -4.96 10.82
C PHE A 544 -31.78 -4.24 12.03
N LEU A 545 -32.43 -5.02 12.91
CA LEU A 545 -32.99 -4.51 14.14
C LEU A 545 -32.12 -4.86 15.35
N PHE A 546 -31.75 -6.13 15.54
CA PHE A 546 -31.04 -6.58 16.74
C PHE A 546 -29.59 -6.97 16.46
N PHE A 547 -28.67 -6.51 17.31
CA PHE A 547 -27.29 -6.99 17.31
C PHE A 547 -27.23 -8.43 17.81
N THR A 548 -26.38 -9.26 17.20
CA THR A 548 -26.23 -10.66 17.58
C THR A 548 -24.85 -10.98 18.17
N ASP A 549 -24.06 -9.93 18.43
CA ASP A 549 -22.62 -10.01 18.70
C ASP A 549 -22.26 -10.31 20.16
N ASP A 550 -23.11 -9.89 21.09
CA ASP A 550 -22.94 -10.03 22.54
C ASP A 550 -23.91 -11.04 23.20
N VAL A 551 -24.78 -11.67 22.41
CA VAL A 551 -25.76 -12.65 22.88
C VAL A 551 -25.57 -14.01 22.23
N ILE A 552 -25.62 -15.09 23.02
CA ILE A 552 -25.52 -16.48 22.53
C ILE A 552 -26.90 -17.14 22.54
N TRP A 553 -27.55 -17.20 23.71
CA TRP A 553 -28.78 -17.97 23.89
C TRP A 553 -30.00 -17.40 23.17
N VAL A 554 -30.14 -16.08 23.12
CA VAL A 554 -31.26 -15.42 22.41
C VAL A 554 -30.96 -15.14 20.94
N ARG A 555 -29.76 -15.52 20.44
CA ARG A 555 -29.33 -15.27 19.07
C ARG A 555 -30.30 -15.83 18.02
N PRO A 556 -30.83 -17.06 18.13
CA PRO A 556 -31.80 -17.56 17.15
C PRO A 556 -33.09 -16.72 17.10
N VAL A 557 -33.53 -16.20 18.25
CA VAL A 557 -34.72 -15.33 18.33
C VAL A 557 -34.44 -14.00 17.64
N TYR A 558 -33.28 -13.38 17.90
CA TYR A 558 -32.88 -12.14 17.24
C TYR A 558 -32.67 -12.34 15.73
N GLY A 559 -32.07 -13.47 15.33
CA GLY A 559 -31.93 -13.86 13.93
C GLY A 559 -33.28 -14.00 13.22
N LEU A 560 -34.28 -14.60 13.87
CA LEU A 560 -35.63 -14.71 13.34
C LEU A 560 -36.29 -13.34 13.17
N ILE A 561 -36.13 -12.44 14.15
CA ILE A 561 -36.67 -11.08 14.06
C ILE A 561 -35.97 -10.29 12.94
N ASN A 562 -34.65 -10.38 12.84
CA ASN A 562 -33.88 -9.74 11.78
C ASN A 562 -34.25 -10.27 10.39
N LEU A 563 -34.50 -11.58 10.25
CA LEU A 563 -34.99 -12.20 9.03
C LEU A 563 -36.37 -11.63 8.64
N GLY A 564 -37.30 -11.58 9.60
CA GLY A 564 -38.63 -10.99 9.38
C GLY A 564 -38.55 -9.52 8.99
N PHE A 565 -37.65 -8.76 9.63
CA PHE A 565 -37.39 -7.36 9.30
C PHE A 565 -36.82 -7.20 7.88
N GLY A 566 -35.84 -8.01 7.50
CA GLY A 566 -35.24 -8.00 6.15
C GLY A 566 -36.25 -8.33 5.06
N LEU A 567 -37.06 -9.38 5.26
CA LEU A 567 -38.13 -9.76 4.32
C LEU A 567 -39.22 -8.68 4.22
N GLY A 568 -39.62 -8.09 5.36
CA GLY A 568 -40.60 -7.01 5.39
C GLY A 568 -40.11 -5.76 4.66
N ASN A 569 -38.86 -5.35 4.90
CA ASN A 569 -38.27 -4.20 4.22
C ASN A 569 -38.07 -4.46 2.72
N GLY A 570 -37.68 -5.68 2.35
CA GLY A 570 -37.60 -6.10 0.95
C GLY A 570 -38.97 -6.07 0.26
N PHE A 571 -40.02 -6.52 0.92
CA PHE A 571 -41.39 -6.48 0.41
C PHE A 571 -41.89 -5.05 0.19
N VAL A 572 -41.68 -4.15 1.16
CA VAL A 572 -41.95 -2.71 0.99
C VAL A 572 -41.13 -2.13 -0.17
N GLY A 573 -39.87 -2.59 -0.31
CA GLY A 573 -38.98 -2.25 -1.41
C GLY A 573 -39.54 -2.53 -2.80
N ILE A 574 -40.37 -3.57 -2.96
CA ILE A 574 -41.01 -3.89 -4.26
C ILE A 574 -41.93 -2.74 -4.70
N PHE A 575 -42.62 -2.10 -3.75
CA PHE A 575 -43.51 -0.97 -4.04
C PHE A 575 -42.76 0.35 -4.21
N THR A 576 -41.55 0.48 -3.64
CA THR A 576 -40.69 1.67 -3.80
C THR A 576 -39.67 1.53 -4.94
N LEU A 577 -39.61 0.37 -5.59
CA LEU A 577 -38.68 0.02 -6.67
C LEU A 577 -38.55 1.08 -7.79
N PRO A 578 -39.63 1.72 -8.30
CA PRO A 578 -39.49 2.75 -9.33
C PRO A 578 -38.82 4.04 -8.81
N PHE A 579 -38.80 4.27 -7.49
CA PHE A 579 -38.26 5.47 -6.86
C PHE A 579 -36.84 5.27 -6.31
N ASP A 580 -36.54 4.07 -5.77
CA ASP A 580 -35.25 3.75 -5.14
C ASP A 580 -34.34 2.88 -6.01
N LYS A 581 -34.73 2.63 -7.27
CA LYS A 581 -34.01 1.77 -8.23
C LYS A 581 -33.72 0.37 -7.69
N GLY A 582 -34.57 -0.13 -6.79
CA GLY A 582 -34.46 -1.46 -6.17
C GLY A 582 -33.47 -1.53 -4.99
N ALA A 583 -32.99 -0.40 -4.47
CA ALA A 583 -32.04 -0.37 -3.36
C ALA A 583 -32.60 -1.08 -2.10
N ARG A 584 -33.86 -0.83 -1.72
CA ARG A 584 -34.49 -1.47 -0.56
C ARG A 584 -34.73 -2.96 -0.76
N VAL A 585 -35.06 -3.39 -1.98
CA VAL A 585 -35.20 -4.82 -2.29
C VAL A 585 -33.86 -5.52 -2.10
N LYS A 586 -32.78 -4.94 -2.64
CA LYS A 586 -31.43 -5.48 -2.47
C LYS A 586 -31.01 -5.53 -0.99
N SER A 587 -31.23 -4.44 -0.24
CA SER A 587 -30.93 -4.38 1.20
C SER A 587 -31.72 -5.43 1.99
N GLY A 588 -33.04 -5.54 1.75
CA GLY A 588 -33.90 -6.52 2.41
C GLY A 588 -33.52 -7.97 2.13
N LEU A 589 -33.14 -8.28 0.88
CA LEU A 589 -32.64 -9.61 0.51
C LEU A 589 -31.28 -9.93 1.15
N GLN A 590 -30.34 -8.98 1.16
CA GLN A 590 -29.06 -9.14 1.84
C GLN A 590 -29.26 -9.34 3.34
N SER A 591 -30.13 -8.53 3.95
CA SER A 591 -30.55 -8.64 5.34
C SER A 591 -31.10 -10.03 5.65
N ALA A 592 -32.06 -10.52 4.87
CA ALA A 592 -32.62 -11.86 5.05
C ALA A 592 -31.53 -12.96 4.93
N PHE A 593 -30.66 -12.86 3.92
CA PHE A 593 -29.58 -13.81 3.69
C PHE A 593 -28.60 -13.88 4.88
N PHE A 594 -28.16 -12.73 5.40
CA PHE A 594 -27.21 -12.67 6.51
C PHE A 594 -27.80 -13.08 7.86
N SER A 595 -29.13 -13.13 8.00
CA SER A 595 -29.79 -13.63 9.22
C SER A 595 -29.99 -15.15 9.27
N LEU A 596 -29.80 -15.87 8.17
CA LEU A 596 -29.93 -17.33 8.17
C LEU A 596 -28.93 -18.02 9.10
N PRO A 597 -27.62 -17.65 9.13
CA PRO A 597 -26.67 -18.28 10.03
C PRO A 597 -26.92 -17.98 11.51
N GLU A 598 -27.60 -16.87 11.82
CA GLU A 598 -27.95 -16.48 13.20
C GLU A 598 -28.95 -17.44 13.85
N LEU A 599 -29.78 -18.12 13.04
CA LEU A 599 -30.72 -19.15 13.48
C LEU A 599 -30.02 -20.40 14.06
N ILE A 600 -28.77 -20.64 13.67
CA ILE A 600 -27.95 -21.77 14.12
C ILE A 600 -26.74 -21.31 14.95
N PHE A 601 -26.89 -20.21 15.67
CA PHE A 601 -25.89 -19.64 16.58
C PHE A 601 -24.62 -19.09 15.92
N PHE A 602 -24.61 -18.79 14.62
CA PHE A 602 -23.46 -18.12 14.00
C PHE A 602 -23.63 -16.59 14.09
N ASN A 603 -22.58 -15.89 14.53
CA ASN A 603 -22.62 -14.43 14.74
C ASN A 603 -22.17 -13.70 13.48
N ILE A 604 -23.07 -12.92 12.87
CA ILE A 604 -22.77 -12.16 11.65
C ILE A 604 -23.12 -10.68 11.79
N ARG A 605 -24.27 -10.30 12.36
CA ARG A 605 -24.67 -8.88 12.43
C ARG A 605 -24.05 -8.14 13.61
N LYS A 606 -23.01 -7.39 13.28
CA LYS A 606 -22.23 -6.58 14.22
C LYS A 606 -22.34 -5.08 13.93
N GLY A 607 -22.71 -4.71 12.71
CA GLY A 607 -22.62 -3.34 12.21
C GLY A 607 -21.17 -2.89 11.98
N SER A 608 -20.98 -1.82 11.21
CA SER A 608 -19.71 -1.13 11.01
C SER A 608 -19.68 0.23 11.73
N PHE A 609 -18.48 0.77 11.95
CA PHE A 609 -18.25 2.04 12.65
C PHE A 609 -17.33 2.97 11.84
N PRO A 610 -17.76 3.44 10.66
CA PRO A 610 -16.98 4.38 9.86
C PRO A 610 -16.73 5.71 10.59
N LYS A 611 -17.56 6.02 11.60
CA LYS A 611 -17.45 7.19 12.48
C LYS A 611 -16.61 6.97 13.75
N ALA A 612 -16.00 5.80 13.97
CA ALA A 612 -15.04 5.59 15.07
C ALA A 612 -13.64 6.08 14.69
N SER A 613 -12.84 6.56 15.66
CA SER A 613 -11.54 7.21 15.36
C SER A 613 -10.39 6.19 15.38
N PRO A 614 -9.35 6.35 14.54
CA PRO A 614 -8.12 5.57 14.65
C PRO A 614 -7.48 5.67 16.04
N ARG A 615 -7.59 6.80 16.74
CA ARG A 615 -7.04 6.93 18.11
C ARG A 615 -7.65 5.97 19.12
N GLU A 616 -8.85 5.45 18.84
CA GLU A 616 -9.49 4.46 19.67
C GLU A 616 -8.87 3.05 19.50
N SER A 617 -7.94 2.81 18.56
CA SER A 617 -7.14 1.58 18.55
C SER A 617 -5.98 1.59 19.55
N GLN A 618 -5.57 2.78 20.01
CA GLN A 618 -4.39 2.99 20.89
C GLN A 618 -4.71 2.93 22.39
N GLU A 619 -5.99 2.90 22.78
CA GLU A 619 -6.35 2.67 24.18
C GLU A 619 -5.98 1.24 24.58
N PRO A 620 -5.03 1.02 25.51
CA PRO A 620 -4.67 -0.32 25.93
C PRO A 620 -5.91 -1.01 26.49
N SER A 621 -6.15 -2.25 26.05
CA SER A 621 -6.96 -3.17 26.84
C SER A 621 -6.27 -3.26 28.19
N ASN A 622 -6.85 -2.63 29.22
CA ASN A 622 -6.45 -2.88 30.60
C ASN A 622 -6.64 -4.39 30.84
N THR A 623 -5.55 -5.14 30.70
CA THR A 623 -5.42 -6.49 31.21
C THR A 623 -5.49 -6.38 32.73
N GLU A 624 -6.66 -6.66 33.29
CA GLU A 624 -6.81 -6.94 34.71
C GLU A 624 -6.65 -8.44 34.95
N ASN A 625 -5.65 -8.73 35.79
CA ASN A 625 -5.28 -9.96 36.52
C ASN A 625 -4.50 -11.05 35.79
#